data_AF-A0A2G2LRX3-F1
#
_entry.id   AF-A0A2G2LRX3-F1
#
_cell.length_a   1.000
_cell.length_b   1.000
_cell.length_c   1.000
_cell.angle_alpha   90.00
_cell.angle_beta   90.00
_cell.angle_gamma   90.00
#
_symmetry.space_group_name_H-M   'P 1'
#
loop_
_entity.id
_entity.type
_entity.pdbx_description
1 polymer ?
#
loop_
_entity_poly.entity_id
_entity_poly.type
_entity_poly.pdbx_seq_one_letter_code
_entity_poly.pdbx_strand_id
1 'polypeptide(L)'
;MPNSHENYDEQIKIQHIISNYLGNSAPVDGVRILTIPKDRINGDFHIALRNGNSTFLLVADGAGYGLSALMPGLSFPSIFVKLVNKGHSILTIASKLNDELCRYKHKGYFIAVTLVQINEVEGYVEVLNCGNPAALLISEQGKLLHKFKSKSLACGIIENDDYDLLTERFQLEEPAKLYVFTDGIQDTLIQSGMCKNMAAHELLYTSREVTKCFDLMCSDVEQARLKGNADDITLVEVSINSENHSIGEGAADAEYQADKINDWDSNETLSNYSILCIDPDTSSLDFLAKNLAQQLRNIDLCETVDQAIIAYQYQADLIIIDLEFLLKNQQKLALFLADHNLCIPIIVSCEPSNVIVAEQLFSLPIMRYLRKPFVIKELINVVQQCAYNLEQQRKLKIKSSVFLSSSLAMTITDANKRIIRVNGAFCAITGYKEDEVINCNPRLLSSGKHDSAFYQQMWQSINTTGHWSGEIWNKRKNGEVFLEWITINANKNKQGDIVSYCSVFADITERKAVDEAVKRLSYYDELTNLPNRRLFKNKLEQEIKRADKKQYKFAVLFLDIDNFKEVNDTLGHEYGDDILKETATRLNDCLRHSDFIARMGGDEFTICIVTMRFHLGY
;
A
#
# COMPACT_ATOMS: atom_id res chain seq x y z
N MET A 1 -3.91 33.38 52.86
CA MET A 1 -4.30 33.68 51.48
C MET A 1 -3.08 33.50 50.59
N PRO A 2 -2.82 32.28 50.06
CA PRO A 2 -1.87 32.09 48.97
C PRO A 2 -2.54 32.47 47.64
N ASN A 3 -1.74 32.98 46.72
CA ASN A 3 -2.11 33.79 45.55
C ASN A 3 -3.16 33.16 44.61
N SER A 4 -4.21 33.92 44.33
CA SER A 4 -5.31 33.59 43.39
C SER A 4 -4.92 33.63 41.91
N HIS A 5 -3.68 34.04 41.57
CA HIS A 5 -3.21 34.15 40.18
C HIS A 5 -2.41 32.93 39.70
N GLU A 6 -1.61 32.27 40.55
CA GLU A 6 -0.91 31.01 40.17
C GLU A 6 -1.90 29.84 39.96
N ASN A 7 -3.00 29.84 40.73
CA ASN A 7 -4.07 28.84 40.66
C ASN A 7 -4.98 28.97 39.41
N TYR A 8 -4.90 30.07 38.65
CA TYR A 8 -5.67 30.30 37.43
C TYR A 8 -4.85 29.92 36.18
N ASP A 9 -3.54 30.14 36.21
CA ASP A 9 -2.61 29.75 35.15
C ASP A 9 -2.36 28.23 35.09
N GLU A 10 -2.38 27.52 36.23
CA GLU A 10 -2.36 26.05 36.24
C GLU A 10 -3.67 25.45 35.69
N GLN A 11 -4.82 26.06 35.95
CA GLN A 11 -6.11 25.64 35.39
C GLN A 11 -6.14 25.74 33.86
N ILE A 12 -5.64 26.85 33.31
CA ILE A 12 -5.54 27.05 31.85
C ILE A 12 -4.53 26.07 31.25
N LYS A 13 -3.36 25.84 31.88
CA LYS A 13 -2.37 24.88 31.39
C LYS A 13 -2.90 23.44 31.37
N ILE A 14 -3.61 22.99 32.41
CA ILE A 14 -4.16 21.63 32.45
C ILE A 14 -5.34 21.47 31.50
N GLN A 15 -6.24 22.45 31.37
CA GLN A 15 -7.28 22.43 30.32
C GLN A 15 -6.69 22.44 28.91
N HIS A 16 -5.61 23.19 28.68
CA HIS A 16 -4.91 23.20 27.41
C HIS A 16 -4.17 21.88 27.16
N ILE A 17 -3.60 21.24 28.19
CA ILE A 17 -3.01 19.91 28.11
C ILE A 17 -4.08 18.86 27.80
N ILE A 18 -5.19 18.81 28.55
CA ILE A 18 -6.29 17.87 28.32
C ILE A 18 -6.91 18.10 26.92
N SER A 19 -7.11 19.36 26.51
CA SER A 19 -7.59 19.71 25.17
C SER A 19 -6.58 19.41 24.05
N ASN A 20 -5.27 19.50 24.32
CA ASN A 20 -4.20 19.17 23.37
C ASN A 20 -3.93 17.66 23.30
N TYR A 21 -4.16 16.91 24.38
CA TYR A 21 -4.08 15.44 24.42
C TYR A 21 -5.33 14.76 23.84
N LEU A 22 -6.51 15.33 24.06
CA LEU A 22 -7.76 14.95 23.40
C LEU A 22 -7.85 15.49 21.95
N GLY A 23 -6.83 16.23 21.52
CA GLY A 23 -6.65 16.86 20.21
C GLY A 23 -7.87 16.77 19.30
N ASN A 24 -8.80 17.73 19.40
CA ASN A 24 -9.99 17.81 18.56
C ASN A 24 -10.54 16.43 18.13
N SER A 25 -10.80 15.52 19.08
CA SER A 25 -11.55 14.32 18.74
C SER A 25 -12.92 14.79 18.26
N ALA A 26 -13.14 14.69 16.94
CA ALA A 26 -14.44 14.96 16.36
C ALA A 26 -15.49 14.16 17.14
N PRO A 27 -16.65 14.74 17.47
CA PRO A 27 -17.70 14.00 18.14
C PRO A 27 -18.00 12.74 17.33
N VAL A 28 -17.95 11.58 17.98
CA VAL A 28 -18.36 10.33 17.34
C VAL A 28 -19.88 10.34 17.27
N ASP A 29 -20.42 10.29 16.06
CA ASP A 29 -21.87 10.29 15.85
C ASP A 29 -22.55 9.19 16.68
N GLY A 30 -23.65 9.55 17.35
CA GLY A 30 -24.38 8.64 18.23
C GLY A 30 -23.82 8.51 19.66
N VAL A 31 -22.71 9.17 20.01
CA VAL A 31 -22.19 9.19 21.39
C VAL A 31 -22.59 10.49 22.11
N ARG A 32 -23.29 10.38 23.23
CA ARG A 32 -23.64 11.49 24.13
C ARG A 32 -22.93 11.32 25.46
N ILE A 33 -22.37 12.41 25.99
CA ILE A 33 -21.54 12.35 27.18
C ILE A 33 -21.94 13.45 28.17
N LEU A 34 -22.10 13.06 29.43
CA LEU A 34 -22.27 13.93 30.57
C LEU A 34 -21.03 13.82 31.45
N THR A 35 -20.46 14.97 31.79
CA THR A 35 -19.23 15.04 32.60
C THR A 35 -19.40 16.17 33.62
N ILE A 36 -19.44 15.83 34.89
CA ILE A 36 -19.62 16.79 35.99
C ILE A 36 -18.49 16.57 37.01
N PRO A 37 -17.53 17.50 37.13
CA PRO A 37 -16.47 17.36 38.11
C PRO A 37 -16.94 17.71 39.53
N LYS A 38 -16.36 17.04 40.53
CA LYS A 38 -16.46 17.37 41.96
C LYS A 38 -15.74 18.67 42.29
N ASP A 39 -14.51 18.82 41.78
CA ASP A 39 -13.62 19.95 42.02
C ASP A 39 -13.32 20.72 40.71
N ARG A 40 -12.27 21.55 40.68
CA ARG A 40 -11.87 22.35 39.50
C ARG A 40 -11.46 21.53 38.27
N ILE A 41 -11.12 20.25 38.46
CA ILE A 41 -10.64 19.32 37.43
C ILE A 41 -11.40 18.01 37.63
N ASN A 42 -11.88 17.40 36.55
CA ASN A 42 -12.48 16.06 36.60
C ASN A 42 -11.38 14.99 36.72
N GLY A 43 -11.47 14.11 37.71
CA GLY A 43 -10.63 12.91 37.84
C GLY A 43 -11.00 11.80 36.85
N ASP A 44 -12.23 11.79 36.37
CA ASP A 44 -12.68 10.88 35.31
C ASP A 44 -12.23 11.36 33.93
N PHE A 45 -11.99 10.42 33.04
CA PHE A 45 -11.83 10.72 31.62
C PHE A 45 -12.46 9.68 30.73
N HIS A 46 -12.79 10.11 29.52
CA HIS A 46 -13.37 9.25 28.50
C HIS A 46 -12.76 9.56 27.13
N ILE A 47 -12.71 8.55 26.26
CA ILE A 47 -12.27 8.68 24.87
C ILE A 47 -13.19 7.81 24.02
N ALA A 48 -13.84 8.42 23.03
CA ALA A 48 -14.55 7.70 21.97
C ALA A 48 -13.78 7.86 20.66
N LEU A 49 -13.54 6.77 19.95
CA LEU A 49 -12.85 6.79 18.68
C LEU A 49 -13.46 5.77 17.72
N ARG A 50 -13.64 6.15 16.46
CA ARG A 50 -14.11 5.26 15.41
C ARG A 50 -12.92 4.75 14.60
N ASN A 51 -12.81 3.44 14.43
CA ASN A 51 -11.87 2.81 13.51
C ASN A 51 -12.60 1.78 12.64
N GLY A 52 -12.70 2.07 11.34
CA GLY A 52 -13.48 1.28 10.39
C GLY A 52 -14.95 1.20 10.82
N ASN A 53 -15.45 -0.04 10.92
CA ASN A 53 -16.83 -0.35 11.31
C ASN A 53 -17.02 -0.46 12.82
N SER A 54 -15.99 -0.15 13.62
CA SER A 54 -16.03 -0.26 15.07
C SER A 54 -15.88 1.09 15.76
N THR A 55 -16.74 1.32 16.74
CA THR A 55 -16.63 2.41 17.72
C THR A 55 -16.00 1.87 18.99
N PHE A 56 -14.90 2.45 19.40
CA PHE A 56 -14.18 2.12 20.63
C PHE A 56 -14.44 3.21 21.67
N LEU A 57 -14.73 2.80 22.89
CA LEU A 57 -14.93 3.69 24.04
C LEU A 57 -14.02 3.27 25.17
N LEU A 58 -13.33 4.23 25.77
CA LEU A 58 -12.65 4.12 27.05
C LEU A 58 -13.34 5.06 28.02
N VAL A 59 -13.82 4.56 29.15
CA VAL A 59 -14.29 5.35 30.30
C VAL A 59 -13.47 4.93 31.49
N ALA A 60 -12.82 5.88 32.15
CA ALA A 60 -11.91 5.61 33.24
C ALA A 60 -12.18 6.55 34.41
N ASP A 61 -12.13 5.98 35.60
CA ASP A 61 -12.32 6.64 36.89
C ASP A 61 -11.04 6.50 37.73
N GLY A 62 -10.52 7.64 38.13
CA GLY A 62 -9.28 7.77 38.87
C GLY A 62 -9.49 7.80 40.39
N ALA A 63 -9.48 6.64 41.04
CA ALA A 63 -9.56 6.57 42.50
C ALA A 63 -8.24 7.03 43.18
N GLY A 64 -8.26 8.17 43.86
CA GLY A 64 -7.23 8.58 44.82
C GLY A 64 -6.82 10.06 44.77
N TYR A 65 -6.45 10.62 45.93
CA TYR A 65 -5.93 11.99 46.05
C TYR A 65 -4.78 12.23 45.04
N GLY A 66 -5.05 13.01 43.99
CA GLY A 66 -4.03 13.52 43.07
C GLY A 66 -3.93 12.87 41.69
N LEU A 67 -4.91 12.07 41.22
CA LEU A 67 -4.88 11.54 39.85
C LEU A 67 -5.01 12.66 38.79
N SER A 68 -5.77 13.72 39.09
CA SER A 68 -5.83 14.95 38.28
C SER A 68 -4.46 15.62 38.07
N ALA A 69 -3.47 15.36 38.92
CA ALA A 69 -2.08 15.80 38.75
C ALA A 69 -1.19 14.82 37.96
N LEU A 70 -1.58 13.54 37.86
CA LEU A 70 -0.85 12.49 37.15
C LEU A 70 -1.34 12.26 35.72
N MET A 71 -2.59 12.58 35.42
CA MET A 71 -3.20 12.43 34.09
C MET A 71 -2.39 13.06 32.94
N PRO A 72 -1.78 14.26 33.08
CA PRO A 72 -0.86 14.82 32.09
C PRO A 72 0.39 13.97 31.82
N GLY A 73 0.84 13.17 32.79
CA GLY A 73 2.02 12.31 32.68
C GLY A 73 1.70 10.88 32.24
N LEU A 74 0.45 10.44 32.39
CA LEU A 74 -0.01 9.14 31.92
C LEU A 74 -0.24 9.19 30.40
N SER A 75 0.51 8.37 29.67
CA SER A 75 0.37 8.27 28.20
C SER A 75 -0.92 7.55 27.75
N PHE A 76 -1.91 7.39 28.64
CA PHE A 76 -3.14 6.61 28.47
C PHE A 76 -3.92 6.98 27.20
N PRO A 77 -4.28 8.27 26.97
CA PRO A 77 -4.97 8.66 25.74
C PRO A 77 -4.18 8.31 24.48
N SER A 78 -2.87 8.57 24.51
CA SER A 78 -2.00 8.31 23.36
C SER A 78 -1.80 6.81 23.09
N ILE A 79 -1.73 5.99 24.15
CA ILE A 79 -1.63 4.53 24.07
C ILE A 79 -2.94 3.99 23.49
N PHE A 80 -4.08 4.43 24.02
CA PHE A 80 -5.41 4.03 23.55
C PHE A 80 -5.57 4.35 22.06
N VAL A 81 -5.42 5.61 21.66
CA VAL A 81 -5.57 6.04 20.25
C VAL A 81 -4.61 5.30 19.33
N LYS A 82 -3.33 5.15 19.73
CA LYS A 82 -2.32 4.45 18.92
C LYS A 82 -2.66 2.98 18.73
N LEU A 83 -3.12 2.29 19.78
CA LEU A 83 -3.45 0.86 19.71
C LEU A 83 -4.75 0.63 18.94
N VAL A 84 -5.77 1.46 19.15
CA VAL A 84 -7.01 1.40 18.37
C VAL A 84 -6.71 1.61 16.89
N ASN A 85 -5.93 2.63 16.51
CA ASN A 85 -5.57 2.88 15.11
C ASN A 85 -4.76 1.74 14.47
N LYS A 86 -4.04 0.96 15.28
CA LYS A 86 -3.33 -0.25 14.83
C LYS A 86 -4.23 -1.49 14.75
N GLY A 87 -5.49 -1.40 15.18
CA GLY A 87 -6.46 -2.49 15.15
C GLY A 87 -6.27 -3.53 16.26
N HIS A 88 -5.67 -3.16 17.39
CA HIS A 88 -5.56 -4.04 18.55
C HIS A 88 -6.91 -4.24 19.26
N SER A 89 -7.08 -5.39 19.89
CA SER A 89 -8.27 -5.73 20.70
C SER A 89 -8.35 -4.89 21.98
N ILE A 90 -9.56 -4.75 22.54
CA ILE A 90 -9.76 -4.08 23.83
C ILE A 90 -9.02 -4.77 25.00
N LEU A 91 -8.74 -6.07 24.89
CA LEU A 91 -7.92 -6.84 25.83
C LEU A 91 -6.46 -6.36 25.82
N THR A 92 -5.86 -6.25 24.64
CA THR A 92 -4.48 -5.76 24.49
C THR A 92 -4.36 -4.31 24.93
N ILE A 93 -5.37 -3.50 24.62
CA ILE A 93 -5.45 -2.12 25.11
C ILE A 93 -5.46 -2.12 26.64
N ALA A 94 -6.36 -2.88 27.29
CA ALA A 94 -6.44 -2.98 28.74
C ALA A 94 -5.11 -3.43 29.37
N SER A 95 -4.47 -4.47 28.81
CA SER A 95 -3.15 -4.95 29.24
C SER A 95 -2.08 -3.86 29.15
N LYS A 96 -2.01 -3.10 28.05
CA LYS A 96 -1.01 -2.02 27.89
C LYS A 96 -1.27 -0.83 28.79
N LEU A 97 -2.54 -0.51 29.05
CA LEU A 97 -2.91 0.49 30.06
C LEU A 97 -2.50 0.02 31.46
N ASN A 98 -2.74 -1.25 31.79
CA ASN A 98 -2.32 -1.85 33.07
C ASN A 98 -0.78 -1.84 33.24
N ASP A 99 -0.02 -2.24 32.20
CA ASP A 99 1.45 -2.15 32.17
C ASP A 99 1.93 -0.73 32.49
N GLU A 100 1.31 0.26 31.85
CA GLU A 100 1.68 1.66 32.03
C GLU A 100 1.45 2.13 33.46
N LEU A 101 0.34 1.73 34.11
CA LEU A 101 0.11 2.01 35.53
C LEU A 101 1.07 1.28 36.46
N CYS A 102 1.32 -0.01 36.21
CA CYS A 102 2.26 -0.80 36.99
C CYS A 102 3.70 -0.26 36.94
N ARG A 103 4.11 0.45 35.88
CA ARG A 103 5.41 1.15 35.85
C ARG A 103 5.56 2.22 36.92
N TYR A 104 4.44 2.79 37.40
CA TYR A 104 4.44 3.77 38.48
C TYR A 104 4.39 3.12 39.88
N LYS A 105 4.74 1.81 39.99
CA LYS A 105 4.89 0.83 41.11
C LYS A 105 5.02 1.32 42.56
N HIS A 106 5.32 2.59 42.83
CA HIS A 106 5.65 3.12 44.16
C HIS A 106 4.55 3.92 44.86
N LYS A 107 3.31 4.00 44.34
CA LYS A 107 2.30 4.92 44.90
C LYS A 107 0.88 4.37 45.08
N GLY A 108 0.63 3.08 44.83
CA GLY A 108 -0.67 2.46 45.12
C GLY A 108 -1.86 3.02 44.35
N TYR A 109 -1.63 3.59 43.16
CA TYR A 109 -2.68 4.10 42.29
C TYR A 109 -3.29 2.98 41.47
N PHE A 110 -4.61 2.94 41.41
CA PHE A 110 -5.38 2.10 40.51
C PHE A 110 -6.44 2.96 39.81
N ILE A 111 -6.86 2.51 38.62
CA ILE A 111 -7.86 3.21 37.81
C ILE A 111 -8.92 2.19 37.41
N ALA A 112 -10.17 2.50 37.71
CA ALA A 112 -11.28 1.69 37.23
C ALA A 112 -11.53 2.04 35.75
N VAL A 113 -11.68 1.04 34.90
CA VAL A 113 -11.71 1.21 33.44
C VAL A 113 -12.84 0.39 32.83
N THR A 114 -13.65 0.99 31.98
CA THR A 114 -14.54 0.31 31.05
C THR A 114 -14.07 0.57 29.64
N LEU A 115 -13.72 -0.50 28.93
CA LEU A 115 -13.38 -0.50 27.52
C LEU A 115 -14.52 -1.16 26.75
N VAL A 116 -14.97 -0.51 25.69
CA VAL A 116 -16.04 -1.01 24.82
C VAL A 116 -15.56 -1.01 23.38
N GLN A 117 -15.93 -2.05 22.65
CA GLN A 117 -15.91 -2.09 21.20
C GLN A 117 -17.30 -2.42 20.68
N ILE A 118 -17.84 -1.55 19.83
CA ILE A 118 -19.14 -1.72 19.18
C ILE A 118 -18.86 -1.87 17.70
N ASN A 119 -19.23 -3.00 17.09
CA ASN A 119 -19.13 -3.17 15.64
C ASN A 119 -20.53 -3.11 15.04
N GLU A 120 -20.82 -2.01 14.35
CA GLU A 120 -22.16 -1.76 13.77
C GLU A 120 -22.44 -2.71 12.60
N VAL A 121 -21.41 -3.15 11.86
CA VAL A 121 -21.56 -4.04 10.70
C VAL A 121 -21.72 -5.50 11.11
N GLU A 122 -20.96 -5.96 12.09
CA GLU A 122 -21.07 -7.31 12.64
C GLU A 122 -22.17 -7.41 13.71
N GLY A 123 -22.70 -6.28 14.16
CA GLY A 123 -23.84 -6.19 15.07
C GLY A 123 -23.52 -6.72 16.45
N TYR A 124 -22.40 -6.36 17.07
CA TYR A 124 -22.09 -6.77 18.44
C TYR A 124 -21.54 -5.63 19.29
N VAL A 125 -21.70 -5.79 20.60
CA VAL A 125 -21.08 -4.97 21.64
C VAL A 125 -20.17 -5.87 22.47
N GLU A 126 -18.90 -5.52 22.58
CA GLU A 126 -17.95 -6.16 23.46
C GLU A 126 -17.52 -5.18 24.55
N VAL A 127 -17.59 -5.60 25.81
CA VAL A 127 -17.23 -4.78 26.97
C VAL A 127 -16.21 -5.53 27.82
N LEU A 128 -15.15 -4.83 28.19
CA LEU A 128 -14.22 -5.19 29.25
C LEU A 128 -14.44 -4.19 30.38
N ASN A 129 -14.85 -4.66 31.55
CA ASN A 129 -15.13 -3.80 32.70
C ASN A 129 -14.24 -4.20 33.89
N CYS A 130 -13.33 -3.29 34.23
CA CYS A 130 -12.30 -3.35 35.26
C CYS A 130 -12.63 -2.36 36.39
N GLY A 131 -13.55 -2.70 37.28
CA GLY A 131 -13.81 -1.94 38.50
C GLY A 131 -14.92 -0.88 38.43
N ASN A 132 -15.38 -0.49 37.24
CA ASN A 132 -16.50 0.45 37.12
C ASN A 132 -17.85 -0.25 37.33
N PRO A 133 -18.94 0.50 37.61
CA PRO A 133 -20.29 -0.05 37.62
C PRO A 133 -20.66 -0.77 36.31
N ALA A 134 -21.68 -1.63 36.37
CA ALA A 134 -22.07 -2.44 35.23
C ALA A 134 -22.62 -1.58 34.07
N ALA A 135 -22.07 -1.75 32.87
CA ALA A 135 -22.62 -1.11 31.68
C ALA A 135 -23.95 -1.77 31.28
N LEU A 136 -24.92 -0.96 30.86
CA LEU A 136 -26.29 -1.38 30.60
C LEU A 136 -26.63 -1.24 29.12
N LEU A 137 -27.06 -2.33 28.48
CA LEU A 137 -27.53 -2.33 27.10
C LEU A 137 -29.05 -2.41 27.09
N ILE A 138 -29.70 -1.42 26.47
CA ILE A 138 -31.16 -1.21 26.55
C ILE A 138 -31.73 -1.06 25.15
N SER A 139 -32.79 -1.79 24.83
CA SER A 139 -33.47 -1.69 23.54
C SER A 139 -34.18 -0.34 23.37
N GLU A 140 -34.57 0.02 22.14
CA GLU A 140 -35.37 1.24 21.91
C GLU A 140 -36.72 1.24 22.65
N GLN A 141 -37.27 0.06 22.96
CA GLN A 141 -38.52 -0.08 23.71
C GLN A 141 -38.33 -0.07 25.23
N GLY A 142 -37.10 0.13 25.73
CA GLY A 142 -36.79 0.32 27.15
C GLY A 142 -36.52 -0.96 27.92
N LYS A 143 -36.33 -2.08 27.22
CA LYS A 143 -36.01 -3.37 27.83
C LYS A 143 -34.51 -3.48 28.05
N LEU A 144 -34.08 -3.89 29.25
CA LEU A 144 -32.69 -4.27 29.50
C LEU A 144 -32.36 -5.54 28.69
N LEU A 145 -31.49 -5.41 27.70
CA LEU A 145 -31.01 -6.51 26.86
C LEU A 145 -29.87 -7.24 27.53
N HIS A 146 -28.91 -6.51 28.07
CA HIS A 146 -27.73 -7.10 28.70
C HIS A 146 -27.11 -6.22 29.79
N LYS A 147 -26.41 -6.86 30.72
CA LYS A 147 -25.68 -6.21 31.81
C LYS A 147 -24.23 -6.68 31.85
N PHE A 148 -23.30 -5.81 31.47
CA PHE A 148 -21.87 -6.09 31.47
C PHE A 148 -21.27 -5.77 32.84
N LYS A 149 -21.24 -6.79 33.71
CA LYS A 149 -20.74 -6.64 35.09
C LYS A 149 -19.21 -6.46 35.11
N SER A 150 -18.69 -5.76 36.12
CA SER A 150 -17.26 -5.76 36.40
C SER A 150 -16.80 -7.16 36.78
N LYS A 151 -16.02 -7.79 35.89
CA LYS A 151 -15.49 -9.16 36.08
C LYS A 151 -13.98 -9.17 36.34
N SER A 152 -13.29 -8.08 36.01
CA SER A 152 -11.86 -7.93 36.25
C SER A 152 -11.61 -6.87 37.33
N LEU A 153 -10.46 -6.98 38.00
CA LEU A 153 -9.99 -5.97 38.94
C LEU A 153 -9.70 -4.64 38.23
N ALA A 154 -9.51 -3.56 38.97
CA ALA A 154 -9.11 -2.27 38.41
C ALA A 154 -7.64 -2.32 37.93
N CYS A 155 -7.32 -1.54 36.91
CA CYS A 155 -5.97 -1.47 36.37
C CYS A 155 -5.01 -0.85 37.40
N GLY A 156 -3.79 -1.37 37.51
CA GLY A 156 -2.75 -0.95 38.45
C GLY A 156 -2.72 -1.73 39.76
N ILE A 157 -3.70 -2.60 40.02
CA ILE A 157 -3.75 -3.43 41.25
C ILE A 157 -2.78 -4.61 41.17
N ILE A 158 -2.74 -5.31 40.03
CA ILE A 158 -1.94 -6.52 39.82
C ILE A 158 -1.17 -6.40 38.49
N GLU A 159 0.06 -6.91 38.47
CA GLU A 159 0.87 -7.00 37.25
C GLU A 159 0.23 -7.95 36.23
N ASN A 160 0.44 -7.69 34.93
CA ASN A 160 -0.23 -8.42 33.86
C ASN A 160 -0.05 -9.95 33.89
N ASP A 161 1.08 -10.44 34.41
CA ASP A 161 1.37 -11.88 34.51
C ASP A 161 0.39 -12.62 35.45
N ASP A 162 -0.26 -11.90 36.37
CA ASP A 162 -1.24 -12.42 37.35
C ASP A 162 -2.66 -11.82 37.15
N TYR A 163 -2.90 -11.11 36.04
CA TYR A 163 -4.11 -10.30 35.82
C TYR A 163 -5.08 -10.93 34.82
N ASP A 164 -6.19 -11.47 35.32
CA ASP A 164 -7.23 -12.11 34.49
C ASP A 164 -8.20 -11.08 33.89
N LEU A 165 -7.93 -10.68 32.65
CA LEU A 165 -8.76 -9.75 31.90
C LEU A 165 -9.87 -10.49 31.16
N LEU A 166 -11.12 -10.21 31.51
CA LEU A 166 -12.29 -10.87 30.96
C LEU A 166 -13.16 -9.88 30.19
N THR A 167 -13.47 -10.22 28.93
CA THR A 167 -14.46 -9.49 28.13
C THR A 167 -15.78 -10.24 28.06
N GLU A 168 -16.84 -9.48 27.81
CA GLU A 168 -18.17 -9.99 27.58
C GLU A 168 -18.72 -9.39 26.29
N ARG A 169 -19.12 -10.27 25.36
CA ARG A 169 -19.65 -9.90 24.04
C ARG A 169 -21.14 -10.20 23.99
N PHE A 170 -21.92 -9.29 23.43
CA PHE A 170 -23.36 -9.44 23.21
C PHE A 170 -23.68 -9.16 21.74
N GLN A 171 -24.40 -10.09 21.11
CA GLN A 171 -24.87 -9.94 19.73
C GLN A 171 -26.15 -9.09 19.72
N LEU A 172 -26.17 -8.03 18.93
CA LEU A 172 -27.34 -7.16 18.75
C LEU A 172 -28.26 -7.75 17.68
N GLU A 173 -29.53 -7.91 18.04
CA GLU A 173 -30.61 -8.33 17.14
C GLU A 173 -31.54 -7.16 16.78
N GLU A 174 -31.49 -6.07 17.56
CA GLU A 174 -32.29 -4.86 17.41
C GLU A 174 -31.47 -3.62 17.78
N PRO A 175 -31.88 -2.41 17.34
CA PRO A 175 -31.22 -1.17 17.74
C PRO A 175 -31.30 -0.99 19.25
N ALA A 176 -30.20 -0.52 19.83
CA ALA A 176 -30.06 -0.42 21.27
C ALA A 176 -29.21 0.79 21.67
N LYS A 177 -29.33 1.18 22.94
CA LYS A 177 -28.49 2.17 23.59
C LYS A 177 -27.64 1.52 24.66
N LEU A 178 -26.33 1.76 24.61
CA LEU A 178 -25.40 1.36 25.64
C LEU A 178 -25.13 2.53 26.59
N TYR A 179 -25.32 2.32 27.88
CA TYR A 179 -24.98 3.27 28.92
C TYR A 179 -23.77 2.77 29.70
N VAL A 180 -22.72 3.59 29.74
CA VAL A 180 -21.47 3.34 30.49
C VAL A 180 -21.26 4.49 31.46
N PHE A 181 -20.94 4.19 32.71
CA PHE A 181 -20.82 5.21 33.77
C PHE A 181 -19.75 4.87 34.80
N THR A 182 -19.21 5.91 35.44
CA THR A 182 -18.33 5.82 36.61
C THR A 182 -19.16 5.72 37.89
N ASP A 183 -18.54 5.40 39.03
CA ASP A 183 -19.26 5.15 40.30
C ASP A 183 -19.90 6.43 40.88
N GLY A 184 -19.35 7.61 40.59
CA GLY A 184 -19.83 8.89 41.10
C GLY A 184 -21.29 9.20 40.75
N ILE A 185 -21.81 8.71 39.60
CA ILE A 185 -23.24 8.86 39.28
C ILE A 185 -24.12 8.07 40.26
N GLN A 186 -23.70 6.85 40.58
CA GLN A 186 -24.44 5.93 41.42
C GLN A 186 -24.45 6.44 42.86
N ASP A 187 -23.31 6.88 43.36
CA ASP A 187 -23.18 7.43 44.71
C ASP A 187 -23.99 8.72 44.87
N THR A 188 -23.93 9.62 43.88
CA THR A 188 -24.68 10.88 43.91
C THR A 188 -26.20 10.67 43.94
N LEU A 189 -26.72 9.72 43.15
CA LEU A 189 -28.15 9.42 43.10
C LEU A 189 -28.65 8.69 44.36
N ILE A 190 -27.80 7.87 44.99
CA ILE A 190 -28.12 7.21 46.26
C ILE A 190 -28.10 8.23 47.41
N GLN A 191 -27.07 9.07 47.50
CA GLN A 191 -26.92 10.07 48.57
C GLN A 191 -28.03 11.14 48.55
N SER A 192 -28.50 11.53 47.35
CA SER A 192 -29.61 12.48 47.20
C SER A 192 -30.99 11.90 47.53
N GLY A 193 -31.07 10.58 47.82
CA GLY A 193 -32.32 9.87 48.13
C GLY A 193 -33.19 9.59 46.92
N MET A 194 -32.70 9.83 45.69
CA MET A 194 -33.42 9.51 44.45
C MET A 194 -33.44 8.00 44.17
N CYS A 195 -32.45 7.26 44.66
CA CYS A 195 -32.40 5.79 44.58
C CYS A 195 -32.15 5.17 45.96
N LYS A 196 -32.85 4.08 46.27
CA LYS A 196 -32.70 3.38 47.57
C LYS A 196 -31.48 2.46 47.62
N ASN A 197 -31.06 1.91 46.48
CA ASN A 197 -29.96 0.97 46.34
C ASN A 197 -29.53 0.82 44.88
N MET A 198 -28.48 0.03 44.64
CA MET A 198 -27.92 -0.27 43.31
C MET A 198 -28.96 -0.84 42.32
N ALA A 199 -29.87 -1.71 42.78
CA ALA A 199 -30.92 -2.28 41.93
C ALA A 199 -31.99 -1.23 41.52
N ALA A 200 -32.23 -0.21 42.35
CA ALA A 200 -33.16 0.87 42.05
C ALA A 200 -32.61 1.86 41.00
N HIS A 201 -31.28 2.02 40.93
CA HIS A 201 -30.62 2.84 39.91
C HIS A 201 -30.80 2.26 38.50
N GLU A 202 -30.71 0.93 38.37
CA GLU A 202 -30.89 0.22 37.08
C GLU A 202 -32.32 0.39 36.52
N LEU A 203 -33.32 0.47 37.41
CA LEU A 203 -34.71 0.69 37.01
C LEU A 203 -34.95 2.09 36.41
N LEU A 204 -34.10 3.08 36.69
CA LEU A 204 -34.25 4.41 36.11
C LEU A 204 -34.08 4.39 34.58
N TYR A 205 -33.24 3.49 34.06
CA TYR A 205 -32.97 3.41 32.64
C TYR A 205 -34.00 2.56 31.87
N THR A 206 -34.72 1.69 32.56
CA THR A 206 -35.72 0.77 31.95
C THR A 206 -37.17 1.23 32.14
N SER A 207 -37.44 2.15 33.07
CA SER A 207 -38.79 2.64 33.39
C SER A 207 -39.18 3.97 32.71
N ARG A 208 -38.29 4.53 31.88
CA ARG A 208 -38.45 5.84 31.23
C ARG A 208 -38.59 5.70 29.72
N GLU A 209 -39.14 6.73 29.07
CA GLU A 209 -39.03 6.86 27.60
C GLU A 209 -37.54 6.88 27.21
N VAL A 210 -37.10 5.85 26.48
CA VAL A 210 -35.69 5.64 26.10
C VAL A 210 -35.08 6.82 25.34
N THR A 211 -35.90 7.50 24.53
CA THR A 211 -35.49 8.68 23.76
C THR A 211 -35.15 9.88 24.64
N LYS A 212 -35.74 9.98 25.83
CA LYS A 212 -35.49 11.05 26.81
C LYS A 212 -34.68 10.58 28.02
N CYS A 213 -34.30 9.31 28.07
CA CYS A 213 -33.70 8.70 29.25
C CYS A 213 -32.42 9.43 29.67
N PHE A 214 -31.49 9.66 28.74
CA PHE A 214 -30.26 10.40 29.03
C PHE A 214 -30.53 11.84 29.50
N ASP A 215 -31.45 12.56 28.86
CA ASP A 215 -31.80 13.94 29.23
C ASP A 215 -32.41 14.02 30.63
N LEU A 216 -33.29 13.07 30.97
CA LEU A 216 -33.88 12.96 32.30
C LEU A 216 -32.81 12.61 33.35
N MET A 217 -31.85 11.74 33.01
CA MET A 217 -30.73 11.43 33.91
C MET A 217 -29.81 12.64 34.11
N CYS A 218 -29.53 13.43 33.08
CA CYS A 218 -28.80 14.69 33.22
C CYS A 218 -29.50 15.62 34.22
N SER A 219 -30.81 15.82 34.06
CA SER A 219 -31.62 16.65 34.97
C SER A 219 -31.60 16.13 36.41
N ASP A 220 -31.74 14.82 36.61
CA ASP A 220 -31.76 14.22 37.95
C ASP A 220 -30.41 14.36 38.65
N VAL A 221 -29.31 14.12 37.92
CA VAL A 221 -27.96 14.26 38.45
C VAL A 221 -27.67 15.73 38.81
N GLU A 222 -28.09 16.70 37.97
CA GLU A 222 -27.96 18.11 38.28
C GLU A 222 -28.74 18.50 39.55
N GLN A 223 -29.97 18.00 39.71
CA GLN A 223 -30.77 18.22 40.91
C GLN A 223 -30.19 17.55 42.16
N ALA A 224 -29.64 16.34 42.02
CA ALA A 224 -28.98 15.61 43.09
C ALA A 224 -27.72 16.33 43.57
N ARG A 225 -26.94 16.90 42.64
CA ARG A 225 -25.74 17.69 42.94
C ARG A 225 -26.03 18.89 43.83
N LEU A 226 -27.18 19.56 43.63
CA LEU A 226 -27.57 20.71 44.46
C LEU A 226 -27.85 20.35 45.93
N LYS A 227 -28.01 19.05 46.25
CA LYS A 227 -28.40 18.56 47.58
C LYS A 227 -27.26 17.89 48.36
N GLY A 228 -26.09 17.66 47.77
CA GLY A 228 -25.03 16.84 48.38
C GLY A 228 -23.62 17.15 47.89
N ASN A 229 -22.65 16.38 48.39
CA ASN A 229 -21.22 16.47 48.05
C ASN A 229 -20.92 15.41 46.97
N ALA A 230 -21.20 15.74 45.71
CA ALA A 230 -21.06 14.80 44.59
C ALA A 230 -19.58 14.47 44.30
N ASP A 231 -19.30 13.22 43.91
CA ASP A 231 -17.99 12.84 43.35
C ASP A 231 -17.88 13.26 41.88
N ASP A 232 -16.74 12.98 41.23
CA ASP A 232 -16.62 13.13 39.79
C ASP A 232 -17.63 12.21 39.06
N ILE A 233 -18.39 12.75 38.10
CA ILE A 233 -19.46 12.01 37.40
C ILE A 233 -19.18 11.97 35.91
N THR A 234 -19.14 10.77 35.36
CA THR A 234 -19.13 10.54 33.91
C THR A 234 -20.20 9.53 33.51
N LEU A 235 -21.06 9.91 32.56
CA LEU A 235 -22.05 9.05 31.92
C LEU A 235 -21.94 9.18 30.41
N VAL A 236 -21.81 8.05 29.72
CA VAL A 236 -21.76 7.94 28.27
C VAL A 236 -22.96 7.13 27.79
N GLU A 237 -23.76 7.69 26.89
CA GLU A 237 -24.75 6.97 26.08
C GLU A 237 -24.18 6.78 24.67
N VAL A 238 -24.24 5.56 24.16
CA VAL A 238 -23.93 5.25 22.77
C VAL A 238 -25.17 4.67 22.09
N SER A 239 -25.68 5.35 21.08
CA SER A 239 -26.71 4.87 20.18
C SER A 239 -26.12 3.87 19.19
N ILE A 240 -26.73 2.70 19.09
CA ILE A 240 -26.28 1.62 18.21
C ILE A 240 -27.41 1.27 17.25
N ASN A 241 -27.26 1.67 16.00
CA ASN A 241 -28.21 1.37 14.94
C ASN A 241 -27.91 -0.02 14.39
N SER A 242 -28.88 -0.94 14.43
CA SER A 242 -28.78 -2.25 13.77
C SER A 242 -29.40 -2.26 12.37
N GLU A 243 -29.87 -1.12 11.86
CA GLU A 243 -30.49 -1.02 10.53
C GLU A 243 -29.42 -1.02 9.44
N ASN A 244 -29.02 -2.22 9.01
CA ASN A 244 -28.75 -2.58 7.61
C ASN A 244 -28.44 -4.09 7.52
N HIS A 245 -29.47 -4.90 7.75
CA HIS A 245 -29.54 -6.29 7.29
C HIS A 245 -30.40 -6.40 6.04
N SER A 246 -30.19 -5.52 5.05
CA SER A 246 -30.76 -5.65 3.71
C SER A 246 -29.83 -5.09 2.64
N ILE A 247 -29.55 -5.93 1.66
CA ILE A 247 -28.81 -5.68 0.42
C ILE A 247 -29.40 -4.46 -0.32
N GLY A 248 -28.56 -3.50 -0.72
CA GLY A 248 -28.99 -2.40 -1.60
C GLY A 248 -27.95 -1.28 -1.74
N GLU A 249 -27.65 -0.93 -2.99
CA GLU A 249 -26.65 0.03 -3.48
C GLU A 249 -26.85 1.48 -3.00
N GLY A 250 -25.73 2.19 -2.82
CA GLY A 250 -25.60 3.62 -3.11
C GLY A 250 -25.83 4.62 -1.96
N ALA A 251 -24.73 5.14 -1.40
CA ALA A 251 -24.56 6.58 -1.16
C ALA A 251 -23.10 6.86 -0.81
N ALA A 252 -22.47 7.68 -1.65
CA ALA A 252 -21.09 8.12 -1.54
C ALA A 252 -20.97 9.41 -0.72
N ASP A 253 -19.72 9.67 -0.32
CA ASP A 253 -19.11 10.96 -0.01
C ASP A 253 -19.23 11.55 1.40
N ALA A 254 -18.18 11.27 2.21
CA ALA A 254 -17.49 12.30 2.99
C ALA A 254 -16.00 11.91 3.13
N GLU A 255 -15.11 12.73 2.56
CA GLU A 255 -13.67 12.50 2.41
C GLU A 255 -12.88 12.64 3.73
N TYR A 256 -12.16 11.59 4.12
CA TYR A 256 -10.76 11.72 4.56
C TYR A 256 -9.96 10.46 4.21
N GLN A 257 -8.74 10.67 3.74
CA GLN A 257 -7.91 9.74 2.97
C GLN A 257 -7.49 8.49 3.76
N ALA A 258 -8.24 7.40 3.61
CA ALA A 258 -7.73 6.04 3.76
C ALA A 258 -7.58 5.44 2.35
N ASP A 259 -6.39 4.94 2.04
CA ASP A 259 -6.08 4.33 0.76
C ASP A 259 -7.13 3.31 0.34
N LYS A 260 -7.59 3.45 -0.90
CA LYS A 260 -8.58 2.63 -1.60
C LYS A 260 -8.50 1.13 -1.27
N ILE A 261 -9.40 0.67 -0.41
CA ILE A 261 -9.85 -0.71 -0.33
C ILE A 261 -11.38 -0.65 -0.29
N ASN A 262 -11.99 -0.32 -1.43
CA ASN A 262 -13.42 -0.55 -1.70
C ASN A 262 -13.57 -0.53 -3.22
N ASP A 263 -13.22 -1.67 -3.80
CA ASP A 263 -13.69 -2.19 -5.10
C ASP A 263 -13.12 -3.63 -5.26
N TRP A 264 -13.19 -4.43 -4.19
CA TRP A 264 -13.24 -5.88 -4.41
C TRP A 264 -14.69 -6.15 -4.71
N ASP A 265 -14.99 -6.20 -6.00
CA ASP A 265 -16.26 -6.68 -6.53
C ASP A 265 -16.68 -7.89 -5.69
N SER A 266 -17.90 -7.92 -5.16
CA SER A 266 -18.44 -9.05 -4.38
C SER A 266 -18.48 -10.39 -5.15
N ASN A 267 -17.87 -10.43 -6.34
CA ASN A 267 -17.71 -11.53 -7.26
C ASN A 267 -16.28 -12.11 -7.35
N GLU A 268 -15.24 -11.51 -6.75
CA GLU A 268 -13.93 -12.18 -6.69
C GLU A 268 -13.97 -13.26 -5.60
N THR A 269 -14.25 -14.48 -6.05
CA THR A 269 -14.42 -15.67 -5.21
C THR A 269 -13.09 -16.14 -4.62
N LEU A 270 -13.12 -16.60 -3.37
CA LEU A 270 -12.00 -17.29 -2.70
C LEU A 270 -11.56 -18.59 -3.42
N SER A 271 -12.18 -18.92 -4.55
CA SER A 271 -12.07 -20.18 -5.29
C SER A 271 -10.66 -20.51 -5.80
N ASN A 272 -9.76 -19.53 -5.80
CA ASN A 272 -8.37 -19.70 -6.23
C ASN A 272 -7.40 -19.96 -5.08
N TYR A 273 -7.85 -19.85 -3.82
CA TYR A 273 -7.00 -19.94 -2.64
C TYR A 273 -7.05 -21.34 -2.01
N SER A 274 -5.88 -21.81 -1.57
CA SER A 274 -5.76 -22.99 -0.69
C SER A 274 -5.48 -22.57 0.75
N ILE A 275 -6.18 -23.13 1.73
CA ILE A 275 -5.96 -22.83 3.16
C ILE A 275 -5.54 -24.09 3.92
N LEU A 276 -4.52 -23.97 4.77
CA LEU A 276 -4.11 -24.99 5.72
C LEU A 276 -4.62 -24.62 7.12
N CYS A 277 -5.48 -25.45 7.69
CA CYS A 277 -6.03 -25.29 9.03
C CYS A 277 -5.37 -26.29 9.99
N ILE A 278 -4.81 -25.80 11.09
CA ILE A 278 -4.07 -26.60 12.07
C ILE A 278 -4.68 -26.37 13.45
N ASP A 279 -5.38 -27.36 13.97
CA ASP A 279 -6.08 -27.25 15.25
C ASP A 279 -6.24 -28.64 15.87
N PRO A 280 -5.80 -28.89 17.12
CA PRO A 280 -5.98 -30.18 17.77
C PRO A 280 -7.44 -30.49 18.12
N ASP A 281 -8.33 -29.48 18.10
CA ASP A 281 -9.75 -29.66 18.31
C ASP A 281 -10.49 -29.95 16.99
N THR A 282 -10.93 -31.20 16.81
CA THR A 282 -11.68 -31.65 15.64
C THR A 282 -12.98 -30.85 15.43
N SER A 283 -13.62 -30.36 16.50
CA SER A 283 -14.87 -29.59 16.35
C SER A 283 -14.64 -28.22 15.70
N SER A 284 -13.50 -27.59 16.01
CA SER A 284 -13.03 -26.36 15.36
C SER A 284 -12.69 -26.61 13.88
N LEU A 285 -12.00 -27.72 13.56
CA LEU A 285 -11.70 -28.10 12.17
C LEU A 285 -12.97 -28.37 11.35
N ASP A 286 -13.94 -29.10 11.90
CA ASP A 286 -15.22 -29.39 11.25
C ASP A 286 -15.99 -28.09 10.95
N PHE A 287 -15.96 -27.13 11.87
CA PHE A 287 -16.56 -25.81 11.64
C PHE A 287 -15.88 -25.07 10.49
N LEU A 288 -14.54 -25.03 10.45
CA LEU A 288 -13.79 -24.38 9.37
C LEU A 288 -14.09 -25.06 8.02
N ALA A 289 -14.06 -26.38 7.97
CA ALA A 289 -14.36 -27.17 6.78
C ALA A 289 -15.76 -26.87 6.23
N LYS A 290 -16.77 -26.93 7.10
CA LYS A 290 -18.17 -26.71 6.73
C LYS A 290 -18.42 -25.32 6.13
N ASN A 291 -17.74 -24.29 6.65
CA ASN A 291 -18.02 -22.91 6.27
C ASN A 291 -17.09 -22.35 5.17
N LEU A 292 -15.91 -22.97 4.94
CA LEU A 292 -14.93 -22.49 3.97
C LEU A 292 -14.76 -23.40 2.74
N ALA A 293 -14.96 -24.71 2.84
CA ALA A 293 -14.61 -25.66 1.78
C ALA A 293 -15.29 -25.37 0.43
N GLN A 294 -16.52 -24.87 0.45
CA GLN A 294 -17.28 -24.55 -0.77
C GLN A 294 -16.79 -23.29 -1.49
N GLN A 295 -16.02 -22.44 -0.81
CA GLN A 295 -15.54 -21.15 -1.33
C GLN A 295 -14.08 -21.21 -1.79
N LEU A 296 -13.34 -22.28 -1.46
CA LEU A 296 -11.90 -22.40 -1.66
C LEU A 296 -11.54 -23.40 -2.75
N ARG A 297 -10.31 -23.31 -3.27
CA ARG A 297 -9.74 -24.34 -4.16
C ARG A 297 -9.48 -25.64 -3.40
N ASN A 298 -8.88 -25.50 -2.22
CA ASN A 298 -8.57 -26.61 -1.32
C ASN A 298 -8.58 -26.12 0.13
N ILE A 299 -8.94 -27.02 1.05
CA ILE A 299 -8.76 -26.82 2.49
C ILE A 299 -8.15 -28.08 3.09
N ASP A 300 -6.98 -27.94 3.69
CA ASP A 300 -6.29 -29.03 4.36
C ASP A 300 -6.47 -28.89 5.87
N LEU A 301 -7.00 -29.92 6.52
CA LEU A 301 -7.28 -29.94 7.96
C LEU A 301 -6.26 -30.83 8.67
N CYS A 302 -5.62 -30.31 9.71
CA CYS A 302 -4.52 -30.98 10.41
C CYS A 302 -4.70 -30.89 11.92
N GLU A 303 -4.67 -32.03 12.60
CA GLU A 303 -4.71 -32.12 14.08
C GLU A 303 -3.30 -32.23 14.68
N THR A 304 -2.32 -32.61 13.86
CA THR A 304 -0.95 -32.93 14.29
C THR A 304 0.10 -32.21 13.45
N VAL A 305 1.30 -32.05 14.02
CA VAL A 305 2.42 -31.36 13.35
C VAL A 305 2.85 -32.12 12.10
N ASP A 306 2.86 -33.45 12.14
CA ASP A 306 3.28 -34.27 11.01
C ASP A 306 2.30 -34.16 9.83
N GLN A 307 0.98 -34.11 10.11
CA GLN A 307 -0.03 -33.82 9.10
C GLN A 307 0.17 -32.43 8.49
N ALA A 308 0.43 -31.41 9.33
CA ALA A 308 0.66 -30.05 8.88
C ALA A 308 1.88 -29.93 7.96
N ILE A 309 2.97 -30.64 8.28
CA ILE A 309 4.19 -30.67 7.46
C ILE A 309 3.92 -31.31 6.09
N ILE A 310 3.18 -32.42 6.06
CA ILE A 310 2.80 -33.11 4.81
C ILE A 310 1.88 -32.23 3.97
N ALA A 311 0.84 -31.66 4.57
CA ALA A 311 -0.16 -30.84 3.88
C ALA A 311 0.46 -29.57 3.28
N TYR A 312 1.41 -28.94 3.98
CA TYR A 312 2.06 -27.73 3.49
C TYR A 312 2.95 -27.97 2.25
N GLN A 313 3.40 -29.20 1.97
CA GLN A 313 4.08 -29.52 0.70
C GLN A 313 3.17 -29.22 -0.52
N TYR A 314 1.85 -29.14 -0.33
CA TYR A 314 0.88 -28.82 -1.36
C TYR A 314 0.63 -27.30 -1.53
N GLN A 315 1.50 -26.45 -0.96
CA GLN A 315 1.55 -24.98 -1.16
C GLN A 315 0.25 -24.25 -0.79
N ALA A 316 -0.05 -24.19 0.51
CA ALA A 316 -1.13 -23.34 1.01
C ALA A 316 -0.86 -21.85 0.75
N ASP A 317 -1.92 -21.10 0.43
CA ASP A 317 -1.87 -19.65 0.27
C ASP A 317 -2.05 -18.92 1.60
N LEU A 318 -2.77 -19.51 2.56
CA LEU A 318 -2.98 -19.00 3.92
C LEU A 318 -2.92 -20.14 4.95
N ILE A 319 -2.54 -19.82 6.18
CA ILE A 319 -2.56 -20.75 7.32
C ILE A 319 -3.51 -20.22 8.39
N ILE A 320 -4.41 -21.06 8.88
CA ILE A 320 -5.15 -20.84 10.13
C ILE A 320 -4.58 -21.82 11.15
N ILE A 321 -4.06 -21.33 12.28
CA ILE A 321 -3.43 -22.18 13.29
C ILE A 321 -3.89 -21.85 14.71
N ASP A 322 -4.20 -22.88 15.49
CA ASP A 322 -4.49 -22.74 16.90
C ASP A 322 -3.28 -22.23 17.69
N LEU A 323 -3.53 -21.27 18.58
CA LEU A 323 -2.49 -20.62 19.37
C LEU A 323 -1.79 -21.58 20.33
N GLU A 324 -2.52 -22.43 21.04
CA GLU A 324 -1.90 -23.35 22.00
C GLU A 324 -1.06 -24.39 21.27
N PHE A 325 -1.58 -24.87 20.13
CA PHE A 325 -0.83 -25.75 19.24
C PHE A 325 0.45 -25.08 18.72
N LEU A 326 0.35 -23.82 18.28
CA LEU A 326 1.48 -23.03 17.79
C LEU A 326 2.54 -22.85 18.88
N LEU A 327 2.13 -22.46 20.09
CA LEU A 327 3.02 -22.25 21.23
C LEU A 327 3.73 -23.55 21.64
N LYS A 328 2.99 -24.65 21.75
CA LYS A 328 3.53 -25.95 22.15
C LYS A 328 4.53 -26.52 21.14
N ASN A 329 4.37 -26.18 19.86
CA ASN A 329 5.17 -26.73 18.76
C ASN A 329 6.07 -25.71 18.08
N GLN A 330 6.31 -24.55 18.72
CA GLN A 330 6.98 -23.40 18.12
C GLN A 330 8.32 -23.75 17.46
N GLN A 331 9.15 -24.59 18.08
CA GLN A 331 10.45 -24.98 17.51
C GLN A 331 10.33 -25.79 16.22
N LYS A 332 9.44 -26.80 16.20
CA LYS A 332 9.23 -27.65 15.02
C LYS A 332 8.57 -26.87 13.88
N LEU A 333 7.57 -26.05 14.21
CA LEU A 333 6.89 -25.20 13.23
C LEU A 333 7.81 -24.09 12.71
N ALA A 334 8.66 -23.49 13.55
CA ALA A 334 9.61 -22.47 13.11
C ALA A 334 10.66 -23.02 12.13
N LEU A 335 11.21 -24.21 12.40
CA LEU A 335 12.14 -24.88 11.46
C LEU A 335 11.48 -25.13 10.11
N PHE A 336 10.21 -25.53 10.12
CA PHE A 336 9.45 -25.82 8.91
C PHE A 336 9.01 -24.58 8.13
N LEU A 337 8.50 -23.56 8.83
CA LEU A 337 8.05 -22.29 8.24
C LEU A 337 9.23 -21.44 7.75
N ALA A 338 10.43 -21.59 8.33
CA ALA A 338 11.62 -20.85 7.94
C ALA A 338 12.26 -21.34 6.63
N ASP A 339 12.24 -22.65 6.36
CA ASP A 339 12.90 -23.23 5.16
C ASP A 339 12.14 -22.97 3.85
N HIS A 340 10.86 -22.60 3.91
CA HIS A 340 9.99 -22.51 2.72
C HIS A 340 9.14 -21.23 2.75
N ASN A 341 9.71 -20.07 2.39
CA ASN A 341 9.01 -18.80 2.20
C ASN A 341 8.13 -18.35 3.39
N LEU A 342 8.72 -17.64 4.35
CA LEU A 342 8.10 -16.86 5.45
C LEU A 342 7.09 -15.76 5.02
N CYS A 343 6.49 -15.84 3.82
CA CYS A 343 5.53 -14.87 3.29
C CYS A 343 4.09 -15.39 3.26
N ILE A 344 3.81 -16.59 3.77
CA ILE A 344 2.42 -17.08 3.85
C ILE A 344 1.73 -16.39 5.05
N PRO A 345 0.59 -15.71 4.84
CA PRO A 345 -0.18 -15.10 5.92
C PRO A 345 -0.64 -16.14 6.94
N ILE A 346 -0.38 -15.86 8.22
CA ILE A 346 -0.83 -16.70 9.33
C ILE A 346 -1.99 -16.00 10.06
N ILE A 347 -3.12 -16.69 10.17
CA ILE A 347 -4.26 -16.34 11.02
C ILE A 347 -4.18 -17.24 12.25
N VAL A 348 -4.17 -16.65 13.45
CA VAL A 348 -4.10 -17.41 14.69
C VAL A 348 -5.48 -17.54 15.30
N SER A 349 -5.97 -18.77 15.47
CA SER A 349 -7.18 -19.02 16.25
C SER A 349 -6.85 -19.12 17.74
N CYS A 350 -7.58 -18.40 18.59
CA CYS A 350 -7.30 -18.38 20.02
C CYS A 350 -8.57 -18.35 20.86
N GLU A 351 -8.49 -18.93 22.06
CA GLU A 351 -9.49 -18.74 23.09
C GLU A 351 -9.47 -17.29 23.62
N PRO A 352 -10.62 -16.78 24.10
CA PRO A 352 -10.75 -15.45 24.69
C PRO A 352 -9.64 -15.04 25.68
N SER A 353 -9.26 -15.97 26.56
CA SER A 353 -8.26 -15.79 27.62
C SER A 353 -6.84 -15.62 27.07
N ASN A 354 -6.57 -16.13 25.87
CA ASN A 354 -5.22 -16.24 25.33
C ASN A 354 -4.92 -15.20 24.23
N VAL A 355 -5.85 -14.30 23.92
CA VAL A 355 -5.68 -13.25 22.88
C VAL A 355 -4.45 -12.38 23.15
N ILE A 356 -4.19 -12.06 24.43
CA ILE A 356 -3.03 -11.25 24.85
C ILE A 356 -1.72 -11.98 24.52
N VAL A 357 -1.65 -13.28 24.83
CA VAL A 357 -0.47 -14.12 24.54
C VAL A 357 -0.25 -14.24 23.03
N ALA A 358 -1.35 -14.34 22.26
CA ALA A 358 -1.31 -14.39 20.80
C ALA A 358 -0.71 -13.11 20.17
N GLU A 359 -1.11 -11.94 20.67
CA GLU A 359 -0.68 -10.63 20.17
C GLU A 359 0.75 -10.24 20.60
N GLN A 360 1.29 -10.88 21.65
CA GLN A 360 2.65 -10.66 22.15
C GLN A 360 3.71 -11.55 21.47
N LEU A 361 3.34 -12.42 20.53
CA LEU A 361 4.27 -13.27 19.78
C LEU A 361 5.03 -12.46 18.70
N PHE A 362 6.23 -11.97 19.02
CA PHE A 362 7.02 -11.08 18.15
C PHE A 362 7.87 -11.78 17.05
N SER A 363 7.78 -13.10 16.87
CA SER A 363 8.69 -13.84 15.97
C SER A 363 8.07 -14.40 14.68
N LEU A 364 6.75 -14.36 14.52
CA LEU A 364 6.06 -14.94 13.35
C LEU A 364 5.22 -13.88 12.61
N PRO A 365 5.05 -13.98 11.28
CA PRO A 365 4.26 -13.05 10.48
C PRO A 365 2.75 -13.29 10.65
N ILE A 366 2.25 -13.13 11.88
CA ILE A 366 0.82 -13.24 12.19
C ILE A 366 0.11 -12.01 11.60
N MET A 367 -0.87 -12.26 10.73
CA MET A 367 -1.62 -11.21 10.04
C MET A 367 -2.94 -10.87 10.72
N ARG A 368 -3.59 -11.88 11.33
CA ARG A 368 -4.88 -11.70 12.00
C ARG A 368 -5.10 -12.75 13.08
N TYR A 369 -6.06 -12.47 13.96
CA TYR A 369 -6.51 -13.37 15.00
C TYR A 369 -7.98 -13.73 14.76
N LEU A 370 -8.35 -14.95 15.09
CA LEU A 370 -9.70 -15.47 14.98
C LEU A 370 -10.13 -16.03 16.34
N ARG A 371 -11.18 -15.48 16.94
CA ARG A 371 -11.59 -15.90 18.29
C ARG A 371 -12.46 -17.15 18.24
N LYS A 372 -12.23 -18.07 19.16
CA LYS A 372 -13.10 -19.22 19.41
C LYS A 372 -14.21 -18.88 20.44
N PRO A 373 -15.44 -19.38 20.29
CA PRO A 373 -15.94 -20.15 19.14
C PRO A 373 -16.10 -19.28 17.90
N PHE A 374 -15.88 -19.86 16.72
CA PHE A 374 -15.90 -19.12 15.47
C PHE A 374 -17.29 -18.60 15.11
N VAL A 375 -17.33 -17.35 14.65
CA VAL A 375 -18.52 -16.74 14.05
C VAL A 375 -18.35 -16.74 12.53
N ILE A 376 -19.33 -17.26 11.78
CA ILE A 376 -19.25 -17.47 10.32
C ILE A 376 -18.87 -16.17 9.58
N LYS A 377 -19.54 -15.06 9.93
CA LYS A 377 -19.31 -13.75 9.30
C LYS A 377 -17.89 -13.24 9.55
N GLU A 378 -17.40 -13.37 10.78
CA GLU A 378 -16.05 -12.96 11.18
C GLU A 378 -14.98 -13.79 10.45
N LEU A 379 -15.18 -15.12 10.40
CA LEU A 379 -14.29 -16.05 9.70
C LEU A 379 -14.13 -15.68 8.21
N ILE A 380 -15.24 -15.51 7.50
CA ILE A 380 -15.23 -15.20 6.07
C ILE A 380 -14.54 -13.85 5.83
N ASN A 381 -14.87 -12.82 6.62
CA ASN A 381 -14.29 -11.49 6.50
C ASN A 381 -12.77 -11.51 6.72
N VAL A 382 -12.28 -12.17 7.78
CA VAL A 382 -10.85 -12.28 8.07
C VAL A 382 -10.10 -12.99 6.95
N VAL A 383 -10.63 -14.10 6.44
CA VAL A 383 -10.01 -14.84 5.34
C VAL A 383 -9.95 -14.00 4.06
N GLN A 384 -11.04 -13.30 3.72
CA GLN A 384 -11.10 -12.40 2.55
C GLN A 384 -10.10 -11.26 2.65
N GLN A 385 -9.98 -10.60 3.82
CA GLN A 385 -9.02 -9.53 4.04
C GLN A 385 -7.57 -10.01 3.90
N CYS A 386 -7.24 -11.18 4.46
CA CYS A 386 -5.92 -11.76 4.33
C CYS A 386 -5.60 -12.15 2.87
N ALA A 387 -6.56 -12.72 2.14
CA ALA A 387 -6.43 -13.03 0.73
C ALA A 387 -6.20 -11.76 -0.12
N TYR A 388 -6.99 -10.71 0.12
CA TYR A 388 -6.83 -9.41 -0.52
C TYR A 388 -5.42 -8.84 -0.33
N ASN A 389 -4.95 -8.80 0.93
CA ASN A 389 -3.63 -8.27 1.27
C ASN A 389 -2.51 -9.06 0.61
N LEU A 390 -2.62 -10.39 0.59
CA LEU A 390 -1.68 -11.26 -0.11
C LEU A 390 -1.63 -10.94 -1.61
N GLU A 391 -2.78 -10.71 -2.23
CA GLU A 391 -2.84 -10.37 -3.65
C GLU A 391 -2.24 -9.00 -3.95
N GLN A 392 -2.49 -7.99 -3.11
CA GLN A 392 -1.84 -6.68 -3.24
C GLN A 392 -0.33 -6.79 -3.12
N GLN A 393 0.17 -7.58 -2.15
CA GLN A 393 1.60 -7.84 -2.01
C GLN A 393 2.18 -8.56 -3.22
N ARG A 394 1.49 -9.58 -3.78
CA ARG A 394 1.89 -10.27 -5.02
C ARG A 394 1.93 -9.28 -6.20
N LYS A 395 0.90 -8.46 -6.38
CA LYS A 395 0.84 -7.41 -7.42
C LYS A 395 2.00 -6.42 -7.30
N LEU A 396 2.33 -5.97 -6.09
CA LEU A 396 3.47 -5.08 -5.83
C LEU A 396 4.80 -5.77 -6.13
N LYS A 397 4.99 -7.02 -5.69
CA LYS A 397 6.21 -7.80 -5.98
C LYS A 397 6.39 -8.01 -7.48
N ILE A 398 5.34 -8.33 -8.23
CA ILE A 398 5.41 -8.48 -9.70
C ILE A 398 5.81 -7.15 -10.36
N LYS A 399 5.15 -6.04 -10.00
CA LYS A 399 5.48 -4.70 -10.52
C LYS A 399 6.94 -4.31 -10.25
N SER A 400 7.43 -4.58 -9.04
CA SER A 400 8.82 -4.34 -8.65
C SER A 400 9.79 -5.28 -9.39
N SER A 401 9.45 -6.56 -9.49
CA SER A 401 10.26 -7.56 -10.19
C SER A 401 10.45 -7.22 -11.66
N VAL A 402 9.39 -6.81 -12.37
CA VAL A 402 9.49 -6.36 -13.77
C VAL A 402 10.46 -5.19 -13.90
N PHE A 403 10.39 -4.20 -13.01
CA PHE A 403 11.32 -3.07 -13.02
C PHE A 403 12.77 -3.52 -12.77
N LEU A 404 13.00 -4.36 -11.76
CA LEU A 404 14.34 -4.79 -11.34
C LEU A 404 15.00 -5.81 -12.28
N SER A 405 14.22 -6.72 -12.88
CA SER A 405 14.71 -7.82 -13.72
C SER A 405 14.70 -7.51 -15.23
N SER A 406 14.14 -6.38 -15.65
CA SER A 406 14.14 -5.97 -17.06
C SER A 406 15.56 -5.81 -17.60
N SER A 407 15.81 -6.37 -18.78
CA SER A 407 17.03 -6.15 -19.57
C SER A 407 17.07 -4.77 -20.24
N LEU A 408 15.94 -4.08 -20.31
CA LEU A 408 15.85 -2.71 -20.79
C LEU A 408 16.10 -1.73 -19.64
N ALA A 409 16.85 -0.67 -19.92
CA ALA A 409 17.08 0.40 -18.97
C ALA A 409 15.78 1.15 -18.69
N MET A 410 15.45 1.33 -17.42
CA MET A 410 14.25 2.02 -16.97
C MET A 410 14.60 3.17 -16.03
N THR A 411 13.88 4.28 -16.16
CA THR A 411 14.03 5.45 -15.30
C THR A 411 12.66 6.01 -14.94
N ILE A 412 12.49 6.38 -13.68
CA ILE A 412 11.30 7.08 -13.17
C ILE A 412 11.74 8.43 -12.64
N THR A 413 11.02 9.48 -13.02
CA THR A 413 11.29 10.87 -12.59
C THR A 413 10.07 11.51 -11.94
N ASP A 414 10.27 12.55 -11.15
CA ASP A 414 9.19 13.42 -10.66
C ASP A 414 8.65 14.34 -11.77
N ALA A 415 7.62 15.14 -11.46
CA ALA A 415 7.07 16.15 -12.37
C ALA A 415 8.11 17.18 -12.84
N ASN A 416 9.18 17.41 -12.06
CA ASN A 416 10.30 18.31 -12.36
C ASN A 416 11.45 17.62 -13.12
N LYS A 417 11.26 16.36 -13.54
CA LYS A 417 12.22 15.57 -14.32
C LYS A 417 13.48 15.25 -13.52
N ARG A 418 13.38 15.17 -12.20
CA ARG A 418 14.44 14.64 -11.31
C ARG A 418 14.24 13.14 -11.17
N ILE A 419 15.31 12.39 -11.34
CA ILE A 419 15.29 10.92 -11.25
C ILE A 419 14.96 10.50 -9.82
N ILE A 420 13.90 9.73 -9.66
CA ILE A 420 13.48 9.12 -8.39
C ILE A 420 14.01 7.70 -8.28
N ARG A 421 14.07 6.96 -9.41
CA ARG A 421 14.53 5.55 -9.46
C ARG A 421 15.09 5.21 -10.82
N VAL A 422 16.04 4.26 -10.82
CA VAL A 422 16.57 3.57 -12.01
C VAL A 422 16.68 2.08 -11.71
N ASN A 423 16.68 1.24 -12.75
CA ASN A 423 16.89 -0.20 -12.60
C ASN A 423 18.34 -0.62 -12.90
N GLY A 424 18.67 -1.89 -12.68
CA GLY A 424 20.02 -2.40 -12.90
C GLY A 424 20.50 -2.25 -14.35
N ALA A 425 19.62 -2.43 -15.34
CA ALA A 425 19.96 -2.26 -16.75
C ALA A 425 20.33 -0.81 -17.10
N PHE A 426 19.69 0.19 -16.50
CA PHE A 426 20.10 1.59 -16.64
C PHE A 426 21.55 1.79 -16.19
N CYS A 427 21.90 1.27 -15.02
CA CYS A 427 23.24 1.39 -14.47
C CYS A 427 24.27 0.68 -15.35
N ALA A 428 23.94 -0.53 -15.84
CA ALA A 428 24.79 -1.32 -16.71
C ALA A 428 25.06 -0.62 -18.06
N ILE A 429 24.02 -0.07 -18.69
CA ILE A 429 24.15 0.59 -20.00
C ILE A 429 24.85 1.95 -19.86
N THR A 430 24.47 2.77 -18.88
CA THR A 430 24.98 4.14 -18.77
C THR A 430 26.33 4.25 -18.03
N GLY A 431 26.66 3.25 -17.22
CA GLY A 431 27.85 3.23 -16.36
C GLY A 431 27.73 4.08 -15.09
N TYR A 432 26.57 4.68 -14.83
CA TYR A 432 26.28 5.39 -13.57
C TYR A 432 25.74 4.42 -12.51
N LYS A 433 26.03 4.70 -11.24
CA LYS A 433 25.35 4.02 -10.12
C LYS A 433 24.04 4.73 -9.78
N GLU A 434 23.11 4.03 -9.14
CA GLU A 434 21.80 4.59 -8.76
C GLU A 434 21.98 5.83 -7.88
N ASP A 435 22.77 5.75 -6.82
CA ASP A 435 23.05 6.86 -5.89
C ASP A 435 23.65 8.12 -6.55
N GLU A 436 24.32 7.96 -7.70
CA GLU A 436 24.92 9.07 -8.45
C GLU A 436 23.90 9.84 -9.32
N VAL A 437 22.76 9.22 -9.64
CA VAL A 437 21.78 9.79 -10.57
C VAL A 437 20.47 10.17 -9.91
N ILE A 438 20.20 9.68 -8.69
CA ILE A 438 19.02 10.07 -7.91
C ILE A 438 19.04 11.60 -7.70
N ASN A 439 17.89 12.24 -7.87
CA ASN A 439 17.69 13.70 -7.88
C ASN A 439 18.37 14.47 -9.02
N CYS A 440 19.09 13.82 -9.92
CA CYS A 440 19.64 14.45 -11.11
C CYS A 440 18.61 14.52 -12.25
N ASN A 441 18.86 15.41 -13.22
CA ASN A 441 18.04 15.49 -14.43
C ASN A 441 18.63 14.58 -15.52
N PRO A 442 17.81 13.79 -16.26
CA PRO A 442 18.29 12.89 -17.33
C PRO A 442 19.16 13.54 -18.42
N ARG A 443 19.14 14.88 -18.53
CA ARG A 443 20.08 15.66 -19.34
C ARG A 443 21.56 15.35 -19.07
N LEU A 444 21.90 14.75 -17.92
CA LEU A 444 23.24 14.25 -17.63
C LEU A 444 23.76 13.24 -18.69
N LEU A 445 22.86 12.55 -19.38
CA LEU A 445 23.19 11.62 -20.47
C LEU A 445 23.37 12.32 -21.83
N SER A 446 23.10 13.62 -21.96
CA SER A 446 23.09 14.30 -23.25
C SER A 446 24.47 14.27 -23.92
N SER A 447 24.51 13.84 -25.18
CA SER A 447 25.73 13.83 -26.01
C SER A 447 26.04 15.17 -26.67
N GLY A 448 25.06 16.08 -26.76
CA GLY A 448 25.15 17.32 -27.53
C GLY A 448 25.01 17.17 -29.06
N LYS A 449 24.72 15.96 -29.58
CA LYS A 449 24.52 15.73 -31.02
C LYS A 449 23.17 16.25 -31.56
N HIS A 450 22.18 16.41 -30.69
CA HIS A 450 20.84 16.89 -31.04
C HIS A 450 20.70 18.37 -30.71
N ASP A 451 20.02 19.13 -31.58
CA ASP A 451 19.79 20.56 -31.39
C ASP A 451 18.63 20.85 -30.43
N SER A 452 18.41 22.13 -30.11
CA SER A 452 17.32 22.53 -29.22
C SER A 452 15.94 22.27 -29.83
N ALA A 453 15.81 22.33 -31.15
CA ALA A 453 14.54 22.13 -31.85
C ALA A 453 14.05 20.67 -31.70
N PHE A 454 14.96 19.71 -31.78
CA PHE A 454 14.69 18.30 -31.52
C PHE A 454 14.07 18.07 -30.14
N TYR A 455 14.70 18.58 -29.08
CA TYR A 455 14.20 18.42 -27.72
C TYR A 455 12.88 19.16 -27.48
N GLN A 456 12.65 20.31 -28.14
CA GLN A 456 11.37 21.02 -28.08
C GLN A 456 10.24 20.18 -28.68
N GLN A 457 10.46 19.56 -29.85
CA GLN A 457 9.47 18.69 -30.49
C GLN A 457 9.16 17.45 -29.64
N MET A 458 10.19 16.83 -29.05
CA MET A 458 10.04 15.73 -28.11
C MET A 458 9.14 16.12 -26.93
N TRP A 459 9.47 17.23 -26.23
CA TRP A 459 8.70 17.68 -25.08
C TRP A 459 7.30 18.15 -25.44
N GLN A 460 7.12 18.72 -26.63
CA GLN A 460 5.80 19.06 -27.14
C GLN A 460 4.94 17.82 -27.26
N SER A 461 5.45 16.74 -27.90
CA SER A 461 4.74 15.45 -27.99
C SER A 461 4.35 14.92 -26.62
N ILE A 462 5.30 14.82 -25.69
CA ILE A 462 5.07 14.31 -24.34
C ILE A 462 3.98 15.14 -23.62
N ASN A 463 4.03 16.46 -23.73
CA ASN A 463 3.06 17.34 -23.05
C ASN A 463 1.66 17.26 -23.69
N THR A 464 1.56 17.06 -25.01
CA THR A 464 0.27 16.99 -25.71
C THR A 464 -0.38 15.62 -25.67
N THR A 465 0.40 14.55 -25.90
CA THR A 465 -0.13 13.18 -26.05
C THR A 465 0.16 12.30 -24.83
N GLY A 466 1.04 12.74 -23.93
CA GLY A 466 1.53 11.93 -22.82
C GLY A 466 2.62 10.93 -23.21
N HIS A 467 3.07 10.92 -24.47
CA HIS A 467 3.96 9.91 -25.01
C HIS A 467 4.95 10.47 -26.02
N TRP A 468 6.14 9.88 -26.06
CA TRP A 468 7.09 10.04 -27.16
C TRP A 468 7.99 8.80 -27.26
N SER A 469 8.38 8.44 -28.48
CA SER A 469 9.40 7.41 -28.72
C SER A 469 10.29 7.79 -29.90
N GLY A 470 11.55 7.38 -29.86
CA GLY A 470 12.50 7.64 -30.94
C GLY A 470 13.95 7.35 -30.59
N GLU A 471 14.83 7.70 -31.52
CA GLU A 471 16.27 7.54 -31.39
C GLU A 471 16.93 8.77 -30.75
N ILE A 472 17.75 8.56 -29.71
CA ILE A 472 18.54 9.61 -29.06
C ILE A 472 20.01 9.21 -29.02
N TRP A 473 20.90 10.16 -29.36
CA TRP A 473 22.32 9.99 -29.10
C TRP A 473 22.63 10.47 -27.69
N ASN A 474 23.07 9.57 -26.83
CA ASN A 474 23.45 9.85 -25.45
C ASN A 474 24.91 9.49 -25.20
N LYS A 475 25.39 9.84 -24.02
CA LYS A 475 26.77 9.66 -23.58
C LYS A 475 26.79 8.94 -22.24
N ARG A 476 27.57 7.87 -22.16
CA ARG A 476 27.81 7.12 -20.92
C ARG A 476 28.70 7.92 -19.97
N LYS A 477 28.82 7.47 -18.72
CA LYS A 477 29.69 8.07 -17.71
C LYS A 477 31.17 8.16 -18.15
N ASN A 478 31.64 7.16 -18.89
CA ASN A 478 33.01 7.10 -19.42
C ASN A 478 33.25 8.05 -20.62
N GLY A 479 32.22 8.75 -21.12
CA GLY A 479 32.30 9.64 -22.26
C GLY A 479 31.98 9.01 -23.62
N GLU A 480 31.77 7.69 -23.68
CA GLU A 480 31.38 6.99 -24.90
C GLU A 480 29.97 7.40 -25.35
N VAL A 481 29.83 7.70 -26.65
CA VAL A 481 28.55 8.07 -27.24
C VAL A 481 27.86 6.82 -27.79
N PHE A 482 26.60 6.64 -27.43
CA PHE A 482 25.78 5.51 -27.84
C PHE A 482 24.44 6.00 -28.38
N LEU A 483 23.82 5.19 -29.26
CA LEU A 483 22.49 5.42 -29.78
C LEU A 483 21.50 4.59 -28.99
N GLU A 484 20.52 5.24 -28.37
CA GLU A 484 19.42 4.57 -27.70
C GLU A 484 18.13 4.69 -28.51
N TRP A 485 17.32 3.63 -28.45
CA TRP A 485 15.89 3.74 -28.74
C TRP A 485 15.15 3.89 -27.42
N ILE A 486 14.48 5.01 -27.21
CA ILE A 486 13.82 5.35 -25.95
C ILE A 486 12.34 5.61 -26.15
N THR A 487 11.54 5.19 -25.18
CA THR A 487 10.13 5.54 -25.03
C THR A 487 9.95 6.28 -23.71
N ILE A 488 9.22 7.39 -23.74
CA ILE A 488 8.93 8.24 -22.57
C ILE A 488 7.41 8.40 -22.45
N ASN A 489 6.87 8.07 -21.28
CA ASN A 489 5.46 8.23 -20.94
C ASN A 489 5.31 9.19 -19.77
N ALA A 490 4.36 10.13 -19.85
CA ALA A 490 3.95 11.00 -18.77
C ALA A 490 2.78 10.36 -18.00
N ASN A 491 2.97 10.16 -16.69
CA ASN A 491 1.91 9.68 -15.81
C ASN A 491 1.17 10.86 -15.20
N LYS A 492 -0.15 10.84 -15.27
CA LYS A 492 -1.03 11.90 -14.76
C LYS A 492 -1.82 11.44 -13.54
N ASN A 493 -2.13 12.35 -12.63
CA ASN A 493 -3.09 12.10 -11.54
C ASN A 493 -4.53 12.12 -12.09
N LYS A 494 -5.52 11.90 -11.21
CA LYS A 494 -6.95 11.97 -11.56
C LYS A 494 -7.38 13.36 -12.06
N GLN A 495 -6.67 14.41 -11.66
CA GLN A 495 -6.91 15.80 -12.04
C GLN A 495 -6.29 16.18 -13.40
N GLY A 496 -5.50 15.27 -14.01
CA GLY A 496 -4.83 15.49 -15.29
C GLY A 496 -3.44 16.11 -15.20
N ASP A 497 -2.95 16.41 -14.00
CA ASP A 497 -1.60 16.94 -13.77
C ASP A 497 -0.55 15.85 -13.88
N ILE A 498 0.60 16.20 -14.46
CA ILE A 498 1.74 15.27 -14.56
C ILE A 498 2.35 15.06 -13.18
N VAL A 499 2.43 13.80 -12.75
CA VAL A 499 3.02 13.39 -11.47
C VAL A 499 4.45 12.87 -11.67
N SER A 500 4.69 12.16 -12.77
CA SER A 500 5.98 11.53 -13.06
C SER A 500 6.15 11.27 -14.55
N TYR A 501 7.39 11.02 -14.96
CA TYR A 501 7.69 10.44 -16.27
C TYR A 501 8.39 9.09 -16.08
N CYS A 502 7.99 8.10 -16.88
CA CYS A 502 8.63 6.81 -16.97
C CYS A 502 9.27 6.67 -18.34
N SER A 503 10.55 6.34 -18.39
CA SER A 503 11.25 6.06 -19.63
C SER A 503 11.85 4.66 -19.65
N VAL A 504 11.80 4.03 -20.82
CA VAL A 504 12.43 2.74 -21.09
C VAL A 504 13.27 2.88 -22.34
N PHE A 505 14.53 2.45 -22.29
CA PHE A 505 15.42 2.48 -23.45
C PHE A 505 16.29 1.24 -23.61
N ALA A 506 16.68 1.01 -24.86
CA ALA A 506 17.66 0.01 -25.26
C ALA A 506 18.82 0.68 -25.97
N ASP A 507 20.04 0.19 -25.74
CA ASP A 507 21.18 0.51 -26.59
C ASP A 507 21.04 -0.23 -27.92
N ILE A 508 20.96 0.51 -29.03
CA ILE A 508 20.83 -0.05 -30.38
C ILE A 508 22.08 0.19 -31.22
N THR A 509 23.18 0.65 -30.61
CA THR A 509 24.42 1.05 -31.31
C THR A 509 24.99 -0.11 -32.11
N GLU A 510 25.20 -1.27 -31.49
CA GLU A 510 25.76 -2.45 -32.16
C GLU A 510 24.82 -2.98 -33.24
N ARG A 511 23.51 -3.07 -32.94
CA ARG A 511 22.51 -3.52 -33.90
C ARG A 511 22.48 -2.62 -35.15
N LYS A 512 22.51 -1.30 -35.00
CA LYS A 512 22.58 -0.39 -36.14
C LYS A 512 23.90 -0.48 -36.88
N ALA A 513 25.02 -0.64 -36.17
CA ALA A 513 26.32 -0.83 -36.81
C ALA A 513 26.34 -2.10 -37.66
N VAL A 514 25.76 -3.19 -37.16
CA VAL A 514 25.58 -4.44 -37.92
C VAL A 514 24.65 -4.24 -39.10
N ASP A 515 23.49 -3.60 -38.93
CA ASP A 515 22.55 -3.31 -40.03
C ASP A 515 23.19 -2.44 -41.12
N GLU A 516 24.00 -1.44 -40.73
CA GLU A 516 24.75 -0.60 -41.65
C GLU A 516 25.89 -1.37 -42.34
N ALA A 517 26.62 -2.21 -41.61
CA ALA A 517 27.65 -3.07 -42.18
C ALA A 517 27.05 -4.05 -43.19
N VAL A 518 25.95 -4.73 -42.85
CA VAL A 518 25.22 -5.61 -43.78
C VAL A 518 24.74 -4.84 -45.00
N LYS A 519 24.20 -3.62 -44.84
CA LYS A 519 23.84 -2.77 -45.98
C LYS A 519 25.03 -2.42 -46.84
N ARG A 520 26.19 -2.09 -46.25
CA ARG A 520 27.43 -1.81 -47.00
C ARG A 520 27.87 -3.04 -47.78
N LEU A 521 28.06 -4.18 -47.12
CA LEU A 521 28.46 -5.45 -47.75
C LEU A 521 27.52 -5.86 -48.88
N SER A 522 26.22 -5.60 -48.72
CA SER A 522 25.25 -6.06 -49.70
C SER A 522 25.04 -5.09 -50.87
N TYR A 523 25.41 -3.80 -50.75
CA TYR A 523 25.15 -2.78 -51.78
C TYR A 523 26.37 -2.03 -52.29
N TYR A 524 27.53 -2.19 -51.67
CA TYR A 524 28.77 -1.52 -52.06
C TYR A 524 29.88 -2.55 -52.27
N ASP A 525 30.84 -2.21 -53.11
CA ASP A 525 32.07 -2.96 -53.36
C ASP A 525 33.09 -2.65 -52.25
N GLU A 526 33.67 -3.68 -51.64
CA GLU A 526 34.54 -3.52 -50.46
C GLU A 526 35.86 -2.81 -50.78
N LEU A 527 36.39 -2.99 -51.99
CA LEU A 527 37.68 -2.43 -52.37
C LEU A 527 37.58 -0.94 -52.73
N THR A 528 36.56 -0.59 -53.51
CA THR A 528 36.43 0.75 -54.10
C THR A 528 35.42 1.64 -53.37
N ASN A 529 34.61 1.09 -52.46
CA ASN A 529 33.45 1.75 -51.82
C ASN A 529 32.40 2.28 -52.81
N LEU A 530 32.48 1.93 -54.09
CA LEU A 530 31.44 2.27 -55.06
C LEU A 530 30.22 1.35 -54.87
N PRO A 531 29.02 1.77 -55.30
CA PRO A 531 27.89 0.87 -55.45
C PRO A 531 28.29 -0.42 -56.16
N ASN A 532 27.83 -1.56 -55.68
CA ASN A 532 28.02 -2.82 -56.37
C ASN A 532 26.96 -3.02 -57.47
N ARG A 533 27.12 -4.09 -58.26
CA ARG A 533 26.16 -4.48 -59.31
C ARG A 533 24.70 -4.47 -58.87
N ARG A 534 24.41 -4.90 -57.63
CA ARG A 534 23.04 -4.97 -57.10
C ARG A 534 22.45 -3.59 -56.87
N LEU A 535 23.20 -2.68 -56.23
CA LEU A 535 22.73 -1.30 -56.01
C LEU A 535 22.59 -0.55 -57.34
N PHE A 536 23.50 -0.76 -58.29
CA PHE A 536 23.42 -0.16 -59.63
C PHE A 536 22.14 -0.56 -60.35
N LYS A 537 21.82 -1.85 -60.39
CA LYS A 537 20.60 -2.36 -61.03
C LYS A 537 19.34 -1.73 -60.42
N ASN A 538 19.27 -1.64 -59.09
CA ASN A 538 18.14 -1.03 -58.41
C ASN A 538 17.98 0.46 -58.77
N LYS A 539 19.09 1.22 -58.80
CA LYS A 539 19.06 2.63 -59.22
C LYS A 539 18.67 2.77 -60.69
N LEU A 540 19.21 1.91 -61.56
CA LEU A 540 18.90 1.89 -62.98
C LEU A 540 17.42 1.61 -63.25
N GLU A 541 16.80 0.66 -62.56
CA GLU A 541 15.36 0.38 -62.67
C GLU A 541 14.50 1.58 -62.25
N GLN A 542 14.92 2.31 -61.22
CA GLN A 542 14.25 3.55 -60.80
C GLN A 542 14.40 4.65 -61.86
N GLU A 543 15.58 4.80 -62.45
CA GLU A 543 15.81 5.78 -63.51
C GLU A 543 15.07 5.44 -64.80
N ILE A 544 14.98 4.17 -65.19
CA ILE A 544 14.14 3.74 -66.32
C ILE A 544 12.69 4.20 -66.12
N LYS A 545 12.13 3.97 -64.93
CA LYS A 545 10.76 4.41 -64.59
C LYS A 545 10.61 5.94 -64.58
N ARG A 546 11.63 6.67 -64.15
CA ARG A 546 11.64 8.15 -64.14
C ARG A 546 11.72 8.71 -65.55
N ALA A 547 12.61 8.17 -66.37
CA ALA A 547 12.81 8.51 -67.76
C ALA A 547 11.53 8.26 -68.59
N ASP A 548 10.85 7.14 -68.36
CA ASP A 548 9.55 6.84 -68.99
C ASP A 548 8.47 7.86 -68.59
N LYS A 549 8.36 8.21 -67.30
CA LYS A 549 7.38 9.20 -66.84
C LYS A 549 7.67 10.63 -67.32
N LYS A 550 8.93 11.03 -67.35
CA LYS A 550 9.37 12.41 -67.66
C LYS A 550 9.84 12.58 -69.10
N GLN A 551 9.80 11.51 -69.90
CA GLN A 551 10.20 11.48 -71.32
C GLN A 551 11.58 12.09 -71.58
N TYR A 552 12.58 11.71 -70.77
CA TYR A 552 13.99 12.06 -71.01
C TYR A 552 14.84 10.83 -71.33
N LYS A 553 16.00 11.06 -71.95
CA LYS A 553 16.99 10.02 -72.25
C LYS A 553 18.16 10.12 -71.27
N PHE A 554 18.68 8.97 -70.89
CA PHE A 554 19.90 8.82 -70.10
C PHE A 554 20.83 7.83 -70.82
N ALA A 555 22.10 7.79 -70.43
CA ALA A 555 23.09 6.86 -70.99
C ALA A 555 23.63 5.93 -69.90
N VAL A 556 23.97 4.70 -70.30
CA VAL A 556 24.71 3.74 -69.49
C VAL A 556 26.02 3.42 -70.20
N LEU A 557 27.14 3.60 -69.53
CA LEU A 557 28.48 3.35 -70.04
C LEU A 557 29.05 2.14 -69.30
N PHE A 558 29.58 1.18 -70.04
CA PHE A 558 30.37 0.07 -69.52
C PHE A 558 31.83 0.35 -69.81
N LEU A 559 32.68 0.20 -68.81
CA LEU A 559 34.10 0.52 -68.82
C LEU A 559 34.87 -0.69 -68.29
N ASP A 560 35.98 -1.00 -68.94
CA ASP A 560 36.92 -2.05 -68.55
C ASP A 560 38.33 -1.45 -68.52
N ILE A 561 39.20 -1.92 -67.62
CA ILE A 561 40.58 -1.43 -67.54
C ILE A 561 41.47 -2.26 -68.46
N ASP A 562 41.96 -1.65 -69.53
CA ASP A 562 42.86 -2.31 -70.48
C ASP A 562 44.09 -2.90 -69.77
N ASN A 563 44.43 -4.14 -70.14
CA ASN A 563 45.60 -4.88 -69.67
C ASN A 563 45.69 -5.06 -68.14
N PHE A 564 44.58 -4.94 -67.40
CA PHE A 564 44.59 -5.07 -65.93
C PHE A 564 45.16 -6.41 -65.45
N LYS A 565 44.89 -7.50 -66.19
CA LYS A 565 45.45 -8.82 -65.90
C LYS A 565 46.98 -8.84 -65.95
N GLU A 566 47.61 -8.18 -66.93
CA GLU A 566 49.08 -8.12 -67.04
C GLU A 566 49.70 -7.40 -65.85
N VAL A 567 49.03 -6.36 -65.34
CA VAL A 567 49.46 -5.67 -64.13
C VAL A 567 49.43 -6.60 -62.93
N ASN A 568 48.33 -7.33 -62.72
CA ASN A 568 48.23 -8.29 -61.62
C ASN A 568 49.29 -9.38 -61.71
N ASP A 569 49.51 -9.94 -62.90
CA ASP A 569 50.45 -11.03 -63.13
C ASP A 569 51.92 -10.57 -62.97
N THR A 570 52.23 -9.29 -63.22
CA THR A 570 53.60 -8.75 -63.21
C THR A 570 53.97 -8.08 -61.88
N LEU A 571 53.06 -7.28 -61.33
CA LEU A 571 53.30 -6.42 -60.16
C LEU A 571 52.60 -6.93 -58.90
N GLY A 572 51.67 -7.88 -59.03
CA GLY A 572 50.91 -8.44 -57.93
C GLY A 572 49.57 -7.74 -57.70
N HIS A 573 48.67 -8.45 -57.03
CA HIS A 573 47.29 -8.02 -56.83
C HIS A 573 47.15 -6.74 -55.98
N GLU A 574 48.08 -6.46 -55.07
CA GLU A 574 48.04 -5.23 -54.26
C GLU A 574 48.14 -3.97 -55.13
N TYR A 575 48.98 -3.99 -56.17
CA TYR A 575 49.11 -2.88 -57.11
C TYR A 575 47.90 -2.78 -58.05
N GLY A 576 47.32 -3.92 -58.44
CA GLY A 576 46.04 -3.94 -59.16
C GLY A 576 44.91 -3.32 -58.34
N ASP A 577 44.85 -3.63 -57.05
CA ASP A 577 43.87 -3.06 -56.13
C ASP A 577 44.00 -1.54 -55.98
N ASP A 578 45.21 -1.01 -55.95
CA ASP A 578 45.45 0.42 -55.90
C ASP A 578 45.06 1.13 -57.20
N ILE A 579 45.27 0.50 -58.37
CA ILE A 579 44.76 1.01 -59.64
C ILE A 579 43.23 1.07 -59.63
N LEU A 580 42.56 0.04 -59.09
CA LEU A 580 41.10 0.00 -59.01
C LEU A 580 40.55 1.10 -58.10
N LYS A 581 41.17 1.34 -56.93
CA LYS A 581 40.79 2.43 -56.00
C LYS A 581 40.99 3.80 -56.63
N GLU A 582 42.12 4.03 -57.27
CA GLU A 582 42.43 5.31 -57.92
C GLU A 582 41.50 5.55 -59.11
N THR A 583 41.23 4.53 -59.92
CA THR A 583 40.27 4.59 -61.04
C THR A 583 38.87 4.91 -60.53
N ALA A 584 38.41 4.23 -59.48
CA ALA A 584 37.12 4.51 -58.84
C ALA A 584 37.00 5.97 -58.39
N THR A 585 38.04 6.50 -57.76
CA THR A 585 38.09 7.89 -57.27
C THR A 585 38.02 8.88 -58.45
N ARG A 586 38.88 8.72 -59.46
CA ARG A 586 38.90 9.60 -60.64
C ARG A 586 37.59 9.57 -61.40
N LEU A 587 36.99 8.40 -61.59
CA LEU A 587 35.72 8.28 -62.28
C LEU A 587 34.60 8.94 -61.46
N ASN A 588 34.56 8.74 -60.14
CA ASN A 588 33.55 9.36 -59.28
C ASN A 588 33.65 10.89 -59.25
N ASP A 589 34.86 11.44 -59.26
CA ASP A 589 35.10 12.89 -59.27
C ASP A 589 34.70 13.56 -60.61
N CYS A 590 34.69 12.79 -61.70
CA CYS A 590 34.21 13.27 -63.00
C CYS A 590 32.68 13.37 -63.08
N LEU A 591 31.95 12.79 -62.11
CA LEU A 591 30.49 12.66 -62.16
C LEU A 591 29.76 13.78 -61.43
N ARG A 592 28.59 14.12 -61.94
CA ARG A 592 27.67 15.02 -61.24
C ARG A 592 26.95 14.26 -60.14
N HIS A 593 26.44 14.98 -59.16
CA HIS A 593 25.62 14.40 -58.09
C HIS A 593 24.38 13.63 -58.60
N SER A 594 23.87 13.94 -59.80
CA SER A 594 22.75 13.22 -60.41
C SER A 594 23.15 11.88 -61.04
N ASP A 595 24.41 11.74 -61.42
CA ASP A 595 24.93 10.56 -62.11
C ASP A 595 25.39 9.54 -61.06
N PHE A 596 25.50 8.27 -61.44
CA PHE A 596 25.97 7.25 -60.52
C PHE A 596 26.84 6.21 -61.19
N ILE A 597 27.90 5.79 -60.48
CA ILE A 597 28.84 4.76 -60.88
C ILE A 597 28.70 3.53 -59.98
N ALA A 598 29.12 2.39 -60.49
CA ALA A 598 29.26 1.15 -59.75
C ALA A 598 30.41 0.32 -60.29
N ARG A 599 31.01 -0.52 -59.44
CA ARG A 599 31.91 -1.59 -59.87
C ARG A 599 31.12 -2.88 -60.03
N MET A 600 31.21 -3.49 -61.21
CA MET A 600 30.46 -4.72 -61.52
C MET A 600 31.17 -5.97 -60.97
N GLY A 601 32.50 -5.93 -60.95
CA GLY A 601 33.41 -6.98 -60.49
C GLY A 601 34.71 -6.92 -61.29
N GLY A 602 35.83 -7.43 -60.75
CA GLY A 602 37.12 -7.37 -61.44
C GLY A 602 37.54 -5.93 -61.78
N ASP A 603 37.85 -5.68 -63.04
CA ASP A 603 38.21 -4.42 -63.68
C ASP A 603 37.03 -3.65 -64.29
N GLU A 604 35.81 -4.16 -64.17
CA GLU A 604 34.64 -3.59 -64.83
C GLU A 604 33.92 -2.52 -63.98
N PHE A 605 33.69 -1.35 -64.58
CA PHE A 605 32.90 -0.25 -64.02
C PHE A 605 31.69 0.05 -64.91
N THR A 606 30.60 0.52 -64.31
CA THR A 606 29.41 0.98 -65.05
C THR A 606 28.93 2.32 -64.52
N ILE A 607 28.68 3.25 -65.42
CA ILE A 607 28.24 4.61 -65.12
C ILE A 607 26.87 4.84 -65.76
N CYS A 608 25.96 5.46 -65.02
CA CYS A 608 24.69 5.98 -65.53
C CYS A 608 24.72 7.51 -65.52
N ILE A 609 24.56 8.12 -66.69
CA ILE A 609 24.49 9.57 -66.87
C ILE A 609 23.02 9.95 -67.04
N VAL A 610 22.43 10.52 -66.00
CA VAL A 610 20.98 10.69 -65.87
C VAL A 610 20.45 11.83 -66.74
N THR A 611 21.25 12.89 -66.95
CA THR A 611 20.83 14.05 -67.76
C THR A 611 21.80 14.32 -68.90
N MET A 612 21.41 13.92 -70.10
CA MET A 612 22.11 14.30 -71.33
C MET A 612 21.55 15.64 -71.85
N ARG A 613 22.29 16.73 -71.62
CA ARG A 613 22.10 17.95 -72.43
C ARG A 613 22.68 17.65 -73.80
N PHE A 614 21.84 17.30 -74.76
CA PHE A 614 22.25 17.38 -76.16
C PHE A 614 22.55 18.85 -76.45
N HIS A 615 23.82 19.24 -76.51
CA HIS A 615 24.20 20.35 -77.36
C HIS A 615 23.92 19.87 -78.79
N LEU A 616 22.76 20.25 -79.32
CA LEU A 616 22.54 20.30 -80.76
C LEU A 616 23.47 21.40 -81.29
N GLY A 617 24.75 21.08 -81.41
CA GLY A 617 25.73 21.87 -82.13
C GLY A 617 25.66 21.49 -83.60
N TYR A 618 24.89 22.30 -84.33
CA TYR A 618 24.79 22.46 -85.79
C TYR A 618 24.53 21.21 -86.65
#